data_AF-H2ZBM2-F1
#
_entry.id   AF-H2ZBM2-F1
#
_cell.length_a   1.000
_cell.length_b   1.000
_cell.length_c   1.000
_cell.angle_alpha   90.00
_cell.angle_beta   90.00
_cell.angle_gamma   90.00
#
_symmetry.space_group_name_H-M   'P 1'
#
loop_
_entity.id
_entity.type
_entity.pdbx_description
1 polymer ?
#
loop_
_entity_poly.entity_id
_entity_poly.type
_entity_poly.pdbx_seq_one_letter_code
_entity_poly.pdbx_strand_id
1 'polypeptide(L)'
;QLVSDRIGLQSRDIPDTRPVKCKEYPESHVQHQVSVVICYYNEALSTLMRTVSTIFKRTPPALLKEIIVVDDGSTDKEILPEVERLVAKFYLESKLHGLRSDEQQGLIRARMFGARYATGFPTISGGLFAVDRDFFFALGGYDERMEEWGGENLELSFRTWMCGGEMGISPCSRVGHVFRHRRPYGGGNNAALLNSVRVARVWLDEFIEHFYATRSFAKQLTPHGLTERVKLRETLKCKSFKWYLNKVYPELPIPGVRTSRIQYSRPDDHTVELARGKLSVAGLNICLRGDRKKGSPLVAVECTDKTPDLIWSFNNQGEIRFDKRMCLDGSVLPRVMKCDGGRGLQRWSFLKQKQVSGKIYNIAVGLCLSINQTGKTFDAVLKICDHPSVQTFKFSN
;
A
#
# COMPACT_ATOMS: atom_id res chain seq x y z
N GLN A 1 1.94 -11.91 -16.38
CA GLN A 1 1.45 -11.43 -17.68
C GLN A 1 0.67 -12.51 -18.44
N LEU A 2 1.30 -13.63 -18.81
CA LEU A 2 0.66 -14.76 -19.52
C LEU A 2 -0.75 -15.15 -19.03
N VAL A 3 -0.95 -15.26 -17.71
CA VAL A 3 -2.26 -15.56 -17.13
C VAL A 3 -3.28 -14.45 -17.43
N SER A 4 -2.87 -13.18 -17.33
CA SER A 4 -3.73 -12.04 -17.69
C SER A 4 -4.13 -12.09 -19.15
N ASP A 5 -3.22 -12.42 -20.07
CA ASP A 5 -3.53 -12.43 -21.50
C ASP A 5 -4.57 -13.51 -21.83
N ARG A 6 -4.49 -14.68 -21.16
CA ARG A 6 -5.47 -15.77 -21.32
C ARG A 6 -6.86 -15.47 -20.74
N ILE A 7 -6.96 -14.53 -19.78
CA ILE A 7 -8.26 -14.06 -19.28
C ILE A 7 -8.97 -13.20 -20.34
N GLY A 8 -8.23 -12.65 -21.31
CA GLY A 8 -8.77 -11.80 -22.37
C GLY A 8 -8.78 -10.31 -22.02
N LEU A 9 -9.07 -9.49 -23.03
CA LEU A 9 -9.01 -8.02 -22.95
C LEU A 9 -10.26 -7.39 -22.32
N GLN A 10 -11.40 -8.08 -22.42
CA GLN A 10 -12.67 -7.59 -21.90
C GLN A 10 -12.78 -7.77 -20.38
N SER A 11 -13.73 -7.06 -19.78
CA SER A 11 -14.04 -7.21 -18.37
C SER A 11 -14.64 -8.59 -18.09
N ARG A 12 -14.03 -9.32 -17.15
CA ARG A 12 -14.62 -10.53 -16.58
C ARG A 12 -15.65 -10.20 -15.49
N ASP A 13 -16.48 -11.17 -15.16
CA ASP A 13 -17.36 -11.06 -14.01
C ASP A 13 -16.58 -11.16 -12.70
N ILE A 14 -17.00 -10.34 -11.74
CA ILE A 14 -16.34 -10.19 -10.44
C ILE A 14 -17.45 -10.33 -9.39
N PRO A 15 -17.32 -11.27 -8.43
CA PRO A 15 -18.30 -11.42 -7.36
C PRO A 15 -18.46 -10.13 -6.54
N ASP A 16 -19.70 -9.76 -6.25
CA ASP A 16 -19.99 -8.65 -5.34
C ASP A 16 -19.79 -9.09 -3.89
N THR A 17 -18.72 -8.58 -3.27
CA THR A 17 -18.34 -8.87 -1.88
C THR A 17 -18.69 -7.74 -0.92
N ARG A 18 -19.44 -6.72 -1.38
CA ARG A 18 -19.82 -5.56 -0.56
C ARG A 18 -20.82 -5.97 0.54
N PRO A 19 -20.88 -5.20 1.65
CA PRO A 19 -21.94 -5.36 2.64
C PRO A 19 -23.33 -5.27 1.99
N VAL A 20 -24.29 -6.05 2.48
CA VAL A 20 -25.65 -6.12 1.90
C VAL A 20 -26.30 -4.74 1.78
N LYS A 21 -26.12 -3.88 2.81
CA LYS A 21 -26.61 -2.50 2.84
C LYS A 21 -26.16 -1.64 1.65
N CYS A 22 -25.03 -1.95 1.01
CA CYS A 22 -24.58 -1.21 -0.17
C CYS A 22 -25.51 -1.37 -1.38
N LYS A 23 -26.37 -2.39 -1.41
CA LYS A 23 -27.35 -2.62 -2.47
C LYS A 23 -28.63 -1.81 -2.28
N GLU A 24 -28.84 -1.27 -1.09
CA GLU A 24 -30.03 -0.51 -0.71
C GLU A 24 -29.87 1.01 -0.97
N TYR A 25 -28.66 1.46 -1.34
CA TYR A 25 -28.41 2.86 -1.66
C TYR A 25 -28.97 3.22 -3.05
N PRO A 26 -29.93 4.16 -3.15
CA PRO A 26 -30.52 4.52 -4.43
C PRO A 26 -29.54 5.34 -5.29
N GLU A 27 -29.48 5.02 -6.58
CA GLU A 27 -28.63 5.70 -7.58
C GLU A 27 -29.08 7.15 -7.88
N SER A 28 -30.25 7.56 -7.39
CA SER A 28 -30.90 8.85 -7.68
C SER A 28 -30.19 10.10 -7.14
N HIS A 29 -29.09 9.94 -6.39
CA HIS A 29 -28.34 11.06 -5.80
C HIS A 29 -27.11 11.50 -6.62
N VAL A 30 -26.82 10.87 -7.76
CA VAL A 30 -25.59 11.16 -8.51
C VAL A 30 -25.89 12.08 -9.70
N GLN A 31 -25.51 13.35 -9.58
CA GLN A 31 -25.72 14.38 -10.62
C GLN A 31 -24.44 14.74 -11.38
N HIS A 32 -23.27 14.32 -10.89
CA HIS A 32 -21.99 14.74 -11.44
C HIS A 32 -21.44 13.74 -12.44
N GLN A 33 -21.01 14.24 -13.60
CA GLN A 33 -20.27 13.43 -14.56
C GLN A 33 -18.80 13.36 -14.14
N VAL A 34 -18.20 12.16 -14.26
CA VAL A 34 -16.82 11.88 -13.86
C VAL A 34 -15.91 11.73 -15.08
N SER A 35 -14.70 12.25 -14.96
CA SER A 35 -13.60 12.01 -15.91
C SER A 35 -12.61 11.03 -15.28
N VAL A 36 -12.41 9.88 -15.91
CA VAL A 36 -11.51 8.84 -15.37
C VAL A 36 -10.13 8.98 -15.99
N VAL A 37 -9.16 9.43 -15.19
CA VAL A 37 -7.76 9.62 -15.63
C VAL A 37 -6.93 8.39 -15.26
N ILE A 38 -6.41 7.70 -16.28
CA ILE A 38 -5.59 6.50 -16.14
C ILE A 38 -4.19 6.80 -16.67
N CYS A 39 -3.22 6.97 -15.76
CA CYS A 39 -1.82 7.09 -16.15
C CYS A 39 -1.17 5.71 -16.20
N TYR A 40 -0.37 5.45 -17.22
CA TYR A 40 0.40 4.23 -17.34
C TYR A 40 1.81 4.49 -17.90
N TYR A 41 2.72 3.57 -17.61
CA TYR A 41 4.07 3.55 -18.16
C TYR A 41 4.45 2.08 -18.35
N ASN A 42 4.75 1.61 -19.56
CA ASN A 42 5.09 0.21 -19.84
C ASN A 42 4.12 -0.80 -19.18
N GLU A 43 2.83 -0.50 -19.20
CA GLU A 43 1.77 -1.38 -18.71
C GLU A 43 1.38 -2.37 -19.82
N ALA A 44 1.01 -3.58 -19.45
CA ALA A 44 0.64 -4.56 -20.47
C ALA A 44 -0.73 -4.24 -21.09
N LEU A 45 -0.87 -4.48 -22.40
CA LEU A 45 -2.12 -4.21 -23.12
C LEU A 45 -3.34 -4.87 -22.45
N SER A 46 -3.24 -6.14 -22.04
CA SER A 46 -4.37 -6.86 -21.45
C SER A 46 -4.82 -6.32 -20.09
N THR A 47 -3.90 -5.77 -19.29
CA THR A 47 -4.24 -5.17 -18.00
C THR A 47 -4.85 -3.79 -18.17
N LEU A 48 -4.29 -2.96 -19.06
CA LEU A 48 -4.81 -1.64 -19.39
C LEU A 48 -6.21 -1.74 -20.05
N MET A 49 -6.35 -2.59 -21.08
CA MET A 49 -7.64 -2.80 -21.75
C MET A 49 -8.72 -3.33 -20.84
N ARG A 50 -8.39 -4.23 -19.90
CA ARG A 50 -9.37 -4.74 -18.94
C ARG A 50 -9.83 -3.65 -17.96
N THR A 51 -8.95 -2.73 -17.62
CA THR A 51 -9.26 -1.57 -16.77
C THR A 51 -10.25 -0.65 -17.50
N VAL A 52 -9.92 -0.24 -18.73
CA VAL A 52 -10.78 0.59 -19.59
C VAL A 52 -12.13 -0.09 -19.85
N SER A 53 -12.12 -1.36 -20.26
CA SER A 53 -13.33 -2.16 -20.50
C SER A 53 -14.22 -2.26 -19.26
N THR A 54 -13.62 -2.38 -18.07
CA THR A 54 -14.37 -2.46 -16.81
C THR A 54 -15.06 -1.15 -16.47
N ILE A 55 -14.42 -0.01 -16.76
CA ILE A 55 -15.03 1.31 -16.57
C ILE A 55 -16.24 1.47 -17.49
N PHE A 56 -16.10 1.14 -18.78
CA PHE A 56 -17.24 1.17 -19.70
C PHE A 56 -18.39 0.24 -19.27
N LYS A 57 -18.08 -0.99 -18.82
CA LYS A 57 -19.11 -1.97 -18.41
C LYS A 57 -19.82 -1.61 -17.10
N ARG A 58 -19.11 -1.01 -16.13
CA ARG A 58 -19.60 -0.86 -14.74
C ARG A 58 -19.92 0.57 -14.32
N THR A 59 -19.72 1.55 -15.19
CA THR A 59 -20.11 2.95 -14.93
C THR A 59 -21.33 3.31 -15.79
N PRO A 60 -22.44 3.80 -15.18
CA PRO A 60 -23.60 4.25 -15.93
C PRO A 60 -23.21 5.29 -17.01
N PRO A 61 -23.67 5.14 -18.28
CA PRO A 61 -23.25 6.02 -19.37
C PRO A 61 -23.53 7.50 -19.14
N ALA A 62 -24.59 7.85 -18.40
CA ALA A 62 -24.92 9.23 -18.07
C ALA A 62 -23.90 9.90 -17.11
N LEU A 63 -23.21 9.09 -16.30
CA LEU A 63 -22.24 9.54 -15.31
C LEU A 63 -20.80 9.57 -15.86
N LEU A 64 -20.48 8.71 -16.84
CA LEU A 64 -19.14 8.71 -17.43
C LEU A 64 -19.02 9.83 -18.47
N LYS A 65 -18.30 10.92 -18.13
CA LYS A 65 -17.98 11.99 -19.07
C LYS A 65 -17.02 11.49 -20.13
N GLU A 66 -15.88 11.00 -19.67
CA GLU A 66 -14.73 10.62 -20.49
C GLU A 66 -13.76 9.72 -19.70
N ILE A 67 -12.90 9.02 -20.43
CA ILE A 67 -11.76 8.26 -19.93
C ILE A 67 -10.52 8.86 -20.61
N ILE A 68 -9.60 9.40 -19.83
CA ILE A 68 -8.34 9.96 -20.30
C ILE A 68 -7.23 8.97 -19.98
N VAL A 69 -6.62 8.37 -20.99
CA VAL A 69 -5.50 7.45 -20.84
C VAL A 69 -4.22 8.21 -21.12
N VAL A 70 -3.36 8.35 -20.12
CA VAL A 70 -2.09 9.09 -20.19
C VAL A 70 -0.92 8.12 -20.26
N ASP A 71 -0.25 8.09 -21.40
CA ASP A 71 1.04 7.43 -21.58
C ASP A 71 2.18 8.34 -21.08
N ASP A 72 2.78 7.97 -19.95
CA ASP A 72 3.91 8.67 -19.32
C ASP A 72 5.26 8.28 -19.99
N GLY A 73 5.33 8.37 -21.31
CA GLY A 73 6.55 8.12 -22.08
C GLY A 73 6.95 6.64 -22.17
N SER A 74 6.00 5.72 -22.32
CA SER A 74 6.26 4.28 -22.48
C SER A 74 7.17 4.00 -23.68
N THR A 75 8.01 2.96 -23.54
CA THR A 75 8.92 2.51 -24.60
C THR A 75 8.16 1.85 -25.75
N ASP A 76 7.11 1.10 -25.43
CA ASP A 76 6.19 0.55 -26.42
C ASP A 76 5.16 1.62 -26.79
N LYS A 77 5.28 2.14 -28.02
CA LYS A 77 4.43 3.21 -28.53
C LYS A 77 3.10 2.73 -29.09
N GLU A 78 2.95 1.42 -29.30
CA GLU A 78 1.77 0.83 -29.94
C GLU A 78 0.63 0.56 -28.96
N ILE A 79 0.91 0.59 -27.65
CA ILE A 79 -0.10 0.30 -26.61
C ILE A 79 -1.27 1.29 -26.68
N LEU A 80 -1.00 2.60 -26.72
CA LEU A 80 -2.07 3.61 -26.73
C LEU A 80 -2.90 3.56 -28.03
N PRO A 81 -2.29 3.54 -29.25
CA PRO A 81 -3.04 3.37 -30.49
C PRO A 81 -3.88 2.09 -30.52
N GLU A 82 -3.34 0.97 -30.00
CA GLU A 82 -4.07 -0.28 -29.94
C GLU A 82 -5.24 -0.22 -28.95
N VAL A 83 -5.08 0.46 -27.81
CA VAL A 83 -6.19 0.72 -26.88
C VAL A 83 -7.28 1.54 -27.55
N GLU A 84 -6.93 2.63 -28.24
CA GLU A 84 -7.88 3.48 -28.96
C GLU A 84 -8.63 2.69 -30.03
N ARG A 85 -7.91 1.93 -30.86
CA ARG A 85 -8.49 1.08 -31.91
C ARG A 85 -9.44 0.03 -31.34
N LEU A 86 -9.06 -0.64 -30.25
CA LEU A 86 -9.91 -1.64 -29.61
C LEU A 86 -11.14 -1.00 -28.95
N VAL A 87 -10.99 0.19 -28.37
CA VAL A 87 -12.12 0.90 -27.78
C VAL A 87 -13.09 1.38 -28.84
N ALA A 88 -12.61 1.95 -29.95
CA ALA A 88 -13.43 2.33 -31.09
C ALA A 88 -14.22 1.15 -31.69
N LYS A 89 -13.62 -0.06 -31.65
CA LYS A 89 -14.28 -1.28 -32.13
C LYS A 89 -15.41 -1.78 -31.22
N PHE A 90 -15.26 -1.67 -29.90
CA PHE A 90 -16.13 -2.35 -28.94
C PHE A 90 -17.01 -1.41 -28.09
N TYR A 91 -16.71 -0.12 -28.05
CA TYR A 91 -17.36 0.87 -27.19
C TYR A 91 -17.57 2.20 -27.94
N LEU A 92 -18.22 3.16 -27.28
CA LEU A 92 -18.39 4.51 -27.80
C LEU A 92 -17.04 5.25 -27.81
N GLU A 93 -16.42 5.34 -28.98
CA GLU A 93 -15.11 5.99 -29.21
C GLU A 93 -15.05 7.42 -28.63
N SER A 94 -16.17 8.15 -28.70
CA SER A 94 -16.25 9.57 -28.33
C SER A 94 -15.96 9.89 -26.85
N LYS A 95 -15.75 8.87 -26.00
CA LYS A 95 -15.46 9.06 -24.57
C LYS A 95 -14.04 8.67 -24.18
N LEU A 96 -13.20 8.19 -25.09
CA LEU A 96 -11.80 7.88 -24.79
C LEU A 96 -10.89 8.98 -25.37
N HIS A 97 -9.96 9.47 -24.58
CA HIS A 97 -8.93 10.41 -25.01
C HIS A 97 -7.55 9.88 -24.63
N GLY A 98 -6.73 9.57 -25.64
CA GLY A 98 -5.32 9.26 -25.45
C GLY A 98 -4.49 10.54 -25.31
N LEU A 99 -3.63 10.57 -24.30
CA LEU A 99 -2.61 11.60 -24.12
C LEU A 99 -1.25 10.91 -23.97
N ARG A 100 -0.21 11.52 -24.53
CA ARG A 100 1.15 10.99 -24.45
C ARG A 100 2.14 12.10 -24.10
N SER A 101 3.06 11.79 -23.19
CA SER A 101 4.24 12.62 -22.94
C SER A 101 5.42 12.16 -23.79
N ASP A 102 6.25 13.11 -24.25
CA ASP A 102 7.41 12.82 -25.10
C ASP A 102 8.49 12.00 -24.37
N GLU A 103 8.65 12.27 -23.08
CA GLU A 103 9.57 11.60 -22.18
C GLU A 103 8.85 11.21 -20.88
N GLN A 104 9.46 10.31 -20.10
CA GLN A 104 8.91 9.87 -18.83
C GLN A 104 8.98 10.99 -17.77
N GLN A 105 7.82 11.47 -17.34
CA GLN A 105 7.69 12.55 -16.34
C GLN A 105 7.53 11.98 -14.92
N GLY A 106 7.04 10.75 -14.79
CA GLY A 106 6.72 10.12 -13.51
C GLY A 106 5.26 10.32 -13.12
N LEU A 107 4.78 9.43 -12.24
CA LEU A 107 3.35 9.26 -11.92
C LEU A 107 2.66 10.56 -11.52
N ILE A 108 3.33 11.41 -10.73
CA ILE A 108 2.76 12.65 -10.19
C ILE A 108 2.46 13.65 -11.30
N ARG A 109 3.43 13.87 -12.20
CA ARG A 109 3.30 14.80 -13.33
C ARG A 109 2.36 14.24 -14.40
N ALA A 110 2.39 12.93 -14.67
CA ALA A 110 1.45 12.28 -15.56
C ALA A 110 -0.01 12.45 -15.09
N ARG A 111 -0.27 12.35 -13.78
CA ARG A 111 -1.60 12.63 -13.20
C ARG A 111 -2.02 14.08 -13.38
N MET A 112 -1.11 15.02 -13.12
CA MET A 112 -1.38 16.44 -13.34
C MET A 112 -1.66 16.74 -14.80
N PHE A 113 -0.91 16.13 -15.71
CA PHE A 113 -1.13 16.25 -17.15
C PHE A 113 -2.54 15.80 -17.52
N GLY A 114 -2.94 14.59 -17.15
CA GLY A 114 -4.31 14.11 -17.43
C GLY A 114 -5.40 14.92 -16.74
N ALA A 115 -5.20 15.34 -15.49
CA ALA A 115 -6.19 16.12 -14.73
C ALA A 115 -6.48 17.49 -15.37
N ARG A 116 -5.50 18.10 -16.06
CA ARG A 116 -5.71 19.38 -16.77
C ARG A 116 -6.66 19.25 -17.96
N TYR A 117 -6.71 18.08 -18.60
CA TYR A 117 -7.61 17.79 -19.73
C TYR A 117 -8.99 17.30 -19.29
N ALA A 118 -9.13 16.81 -18.04
CA ALA A 118 -10.41 16.38 -17.51
C ALA A 118 -11.40 17.56 -17.45
N THR A 119 -12.64 17.31 -17.89
CA THR A 119 -13.75 18.28 -17.91
C THR A 119 -14.86 17.97 -16.92
N GLY A 120 -14.94 16.72 -16.43
CA GLY A 120 -15.78 16.30 -15.31
C GLY A 120 -15.01 16.17 -14.00
N PHE A 121 -15.61 15.53 -13.01
CA PHE A 121 -14.98 15.27 -11.71
C PHE A 121 -13.84 14.26 -11.88
N PRO A 122 -12.56 14.65 -11.68
CA PRO A 122 -11.45 13.76 -11.91
C PRO A 122 -11.46 12.61 -10.89
N THR A 123 -11.50 11.40 -11.42
CA THR A 123 -11.13 10.19 -10.70
C THR A 123 -9.78 9.72 -11.22
N ILE A 124 -8.75 9.67 -10.37
CA ILE A 124 -7.37 9.47 -10.82
C ILE A 124 -6.87 8.08 -10.40
N SER A 125 -6.32 7.33 -11.37
CA SER A 125 -5.83 5.96 -11.16
C SER A 125 -4.42 5.89 -10.56
N GLY A 126 -4.21 4.86 -9.73
CA GLY A 126 -2.94 4.43 -9.12
C GLY A 126 -2.96 4.44 -7.58
N GLY A 127 -3.59 5.44 -6.96
CA GLY A 127 -3.93 5.52 -5.53
C GLY A 127 -5.36 6.03 -5.41
N LEU A 128 -6.29 5.19 -5.87
CA LEU A 128 -7.59 5.54 -6.43
C LEU A 128 -8.40 6.47 -5.51
N PHE A 129 -8.74 7.65 -6.05
CA PHE A 129 -9.62 8.59 -5.38
C PHE A 129 -10.45 9.36 -6.42
N ALA A 130 -11.56 9.92 -5.95
CA ALA A 130 -12.39 10.86 -6.68
C ALA A 130 -12.30 12.21 -5.97
N VAL A 131 -12.20 13.29 -6.73
CA VAL A 131 -12.14 14.65 -6.18
C VAL A 131 -12.91 15.58 -7.10
N ASP A 132 -13.51 16.63 -6.52
CA ASP A 132 -14.01 17.74 -7.30
C ASP A 132 -12.85 18.43 -8.05
N ARG A 133 -13.08 18.77 -9.31
CA ARG A 133 -12.02 19.29 -10.20
C ARG A 133 -11.52 20.63 -9.70
N ASP A 134 -12.46 21.54 -9.44
CA ASP A 134 -12.14 22.92 -9.08
C ASP A 134 -11.51 22.94 -7.69
N PHE A 135 -11.99 22.11 -6.77
CA PHE A 135 -11.37 21.87 -5.47
C PHE A 135 -9.94 21.34 -5.58
N PHE A 136 -9.68 20.36 -6.46
CA PHE A 136 -8.33 19.81 -6.66
C PHE A 136 -7.34 20.89 -7.12
N PHE A 137 -7.74 21.73 -8.07
CA PHE A 137 -6.89 22.83 -8.55
C PHE A 137 -6.82 24.01 -7.58
N ALA A 138 -7.89 24.31 -6.82
CA ALA A 138 -7.87 25.31 -5.77
C ALA A 138 -6.93 24.91 -4.61
N LEU A 139 -6.80 23.62 -4.34
CA LEU A 139 -5.78 23.08 -3.44
C LEU A 139 -4.36 23.07 -4.06
N GLY A 140 -4.17 23.54 -5.29
CA GLY A 140 -2.87 23.61 -5.95
C GLY A 140 -2.39 22.28 -6.56
N GLY A 141 -3.30 21.35 -6.84
CA GLY A 141 -3.01 20.08 -7.50
C GLY A 141 -1.99 19.23 -6.73
N TYR A 142 -1.20 18.41 -7.43
CA TYR A 142 -0.03 17.77 -6.82
C TYR A 142 1.18 18.70 -6.75
N ASP A 143 2.12 18.37 -5.88
CA ASP A 143 3.46 18.94 -5.93
C ASP A 143 4.25 18.46 -7.15
N GLU A 144 4.16 19.19 -8.26
CA GLU A 144 4.80 18.85 -9.55
C GLU A 144 6.34 18.80 -9.49
N ARG A 145 6.97 19.30 -8.42
CA ARG A 145 8.41 19.13 -8.16
C ARG A 145 8.75 17.82 -7.43
N MET A 146 7.76 16.98 -7.13
CA MET A 146 8.00 15.62 -6.67
C MET A 146 8.31 14.71 -7.86
N GLU A 147 9.31 13.87 -7.69
CA GLU A 147 9.81 13.00 -8.76
C GLU A 147 9.24 11.59 -8.63
N GLU A 148 8.92 10.99 -9.77
CA GLU A 148 8.48 9.60 -9.92
C GLU A 148 7.29 9.23 -9.01
N TRP A 149 7.57 8.72 -7.81
CA TRP A 149 6.62 8.12 -6.90
C TRP A 149 7.00 8.33 -5.43
N GLY A 150 5.99 8.52 -4.59
CA GLY A 150 6.08 8.42 -3.14
C GLY A 150 5.94 9.77 -2.45
N GLY A 151 5.18 9.79 -1.36
CA GLY A 151 4.93 10.99 -0.56
C GLY A 151 3.74 11.81 -1.04
N GLU A 152 3.36 11.71 -2.32
CA GLU A 152 2.28 12.50 -2.93
C GLU A 152 0.92 12.22 -2.28
N ASN A 153 0.71 10.97 -1.84
CA ASN A 153 -0.50 10.56 -1.15
C ASN A 153 -0.62 11.20 0.24
N LEU A 154 0.49 11.28 1.00
CA LEU A 154 0.53 11.92 2.30
C LEU A 154 0.42 13.45 2.16
N GLU A 155 1.10 14.02 1.18
CA GLU A 155 1.08 15.45 0.88
C GLU A 155 -0.34 15.95 0.60
N LEU A 156 -1.02 15.30 -0.34
CA LEU A 156 -2.41 15.62 -0.67
C LEU A 156 -3.33 15.40 0.53
N SER A 157 -3.09 14.36 1.34
CA SER A 157 -3.91 14.08 2.52
C SER A 157 -3.78 15.17 3.59
N PHE A 158 -2.54 15.53 3.95
CA PHE A 158 -2.29 16.59 4.93
C PHE A 158 -2.84 17.92 4.44
N ARG A 159 -2.58 18.28 3.17
CA ARG A 159 -3.12 19.50 2.58
C ARG A 159 -4.64 19.53 2.65
N THR A 160 -5.31 18.47 2.19
CA THR A 160 -6.78 18.43 2.16
C THR A 160 -7.35 18.67 3.55
N TRP A 161 -6.93 17.90 4.55
CA TRP A 161 -7.42 18.05 5.92
C TRP A 161 -7.06 19.39 6.56
N MET A 162 -5.81 19.84 6.42
CA MET A 162 -5.33 21.04 7.11
C MET A 162 -5.88 22.31 6.45
N CYS A 163 -6.24 22.28 5.17
CA CYS A 163 -6.74 23.44 4.43
C CYS A 163 -8.27 23.46 4.29
N GLY A 164 -9.00 22.71 5.13
CA GLY A 164 -10.46 22.80 5.24
C GLY A 164 -11.25 21.83 4.35
N GLY A 165 -10.58 20.90 3.68
CA GLY A 165 -11.21 19.78 2.99
C GLY A 165 -11.49 18.59 3.89
N GLU A 166 -12.20 17.62 3.34
CA GLU A 166 -12.51 16.35 3.98
C GLU A 166 -12.11 15.19 3.06
N MET A 167 -11.78 14.05 3.68
CA MET A 167 -11.47 12.83 2.96
C MET A 167 -12.20 11.65 3.61
N GLY A 168 -12.73 10.77 2.79
CA GLY A 168 -13.44 9.57 3.26
C GLY A 168 -13.18 8.37 2.36
N ILE A 169 -13.39 7.19 2.93
CA ILE A 169 -13.36 5.92 2.18
C ILE A 169 -14.80 5.43 2.11
N SER A 170 -15.33 5.27 0.89
CA SER A 170 -16.66 4.68 0.70
C SER A 170 -16.57 3.15 0.71
N PRO A 171 -17.15 2.44 1.70
CA PRO A 171 -17.10 0.97 1.74
C PRO A 171 -17.89 0.29 0.62
N CYS A 172 -18.80 1.03 -0.01
CA CYS A 172 -19.65 0.55 -1.11
C CYS A 172 -19.03 0.78 -2.50
N SER A 173 -17.97 1.60 -2.60
CA SER A 173 -17.16 1.74 -3.80
C SER A 173 -15.92 0.87 -3.67
N ARG A 174 -15.82 -0.18 -4.49
CA ARG A 174 -14.70 -1.14 -4.47
C ARG A 174 -14.06 -1.26 -5.83
N VAL A 175 -12.75 -1.09 -5.87
CA VAL A 175 -11.94 -1.29 -7.07
C VAL A 175 -10.79 -2.22 -6.74
N GLY A 176 -10.64 -3.29 -7.51
CA GLY A 176 -9.54 -4.23 -7.36
C GLY A 176 -8.27 -3.69 -8.00
N HIS A 177 -7.15 -3.76 -7.29
CA HIS A 177 -5.83 -3.39 -7.80
C HIS A 177 -4.90 -4.61 -7.82
N VAL A 178 -4.16 -4.79 -8.90
CA VAL A 178 -3.17 -5.89 -9.02
C VAL A 178 -1.89 -5.46 -8.30
N PHE A 179 -1.73 -5.89 -7.06
CA PHE A 179 -0.50 -5.63 -6.30
C PHE A 179 0.68 -6.41 -6.89
N ARG A 180 1.78 -5.70 -7.12
CA ARG A 180 3.03 -6.28 -7.64
C ARG A 180 3.96 -6.63 -6.46
N HIS A 181 4.73 -7.72 -6.60
CA HIS A 181 5.69 -8.16 -5.59
C HIS A 181 6.92 -7.24 -5.48
N ARG A 182 7.28 -6.58 -6.58
CA ARG A 182 8.39 -5.63 -6.68
C ARG A 182 7.97 -4.48 -7.58
N ARG A 183 8.65 -3.35 -7.43
CA ARG A 183 8.46 -2.21 -8.33
C ARG A 183 8.96 -2.62 -9.73
N PRO A 184 8.13 -2.45 -10.77
CA PRO A 184 8.50 -2.83 -12.13
C PRO A 184 9.45 -1.83 -12.80
N TYR A 185 9.61 -0.63 -12.23
CA TYR A 185 10.46 0.43 -12.75
C TYR A 185 11.65 0.67 -11.80
N GLY A 186 12.82 0.91 -12.37
CA GLY A 186 14.00 1.33 -11.62
C GLY A 186 13.86 2.79 -11.23
N GLY A 187 13.59 3.05 -9.96
CA GLY A 187 13.69 4.39 -9.38
C GLY A 187 14.97 4.48 -8.56
N GLY A 188 15.73 5.56 -8.74
CA GLY A 188 16.90 5.85 -7.91
C GLY A 188 16.51 5.86 -6.42
N ASN A 189 17.33 5.27 -5.55
CA ASN A 189 17.05 5.05 -4.12
C ASN A 189 16.69 6.32 -3.30
N ASN A 190 16.70 7.52 -3.90
CA ASN A 190 16.50 8.79 -3.22
C ASN A 190 15.21 9.56 -3.56
N ALA A 191 14.53 9.32 -4.69
CA ALA A 191 13.38 10.15 -5.10
C ALA A 191 12.24 10.13 -4.06
N ALA A 192 11.82 8.93 -3.62
CA ALA A 192 10.77 8.78 -2.60
C ALA A 192 11.16 9.40 -1.25
N LEU A 193 12.45 9.36 -0.89
CA LEU A 193 12.95 9.97 0.34
C LEU A 193 12.94 11.51 0.20
N LEU A 194 13.42 12.05 -0.92
CA LEU A 194 13.38 13.48 -1.22
C LEU A 194 11.95 14.01 -1.19
N ASN A 195 11.00 13.34 -1.84
CA ASN A 195 9.59 13.68 -1.79
C ASN A 195 9.06 13.67 -0.34
N SER A 196 9.45 12.66 0.45
CA SER A 196 9.08 12.63 1.89
C SER A 196 9.65 13.84 2.65
N VAL A 197 10.87 14.31 2.35
CA VAL A 197 11.43 15.52 2.94
C VAL A 197 10.65 16.77 2.50
N ARG A 198 10.20 16.84 1.24
CA ARG A 198 9.33 17.93 0.76
C ARG A 198 8.04 18.01 1.59
N VAL A 199 7.34 16.88 1.75
CA VAL A 199 6.14 16.80 2.59
C VAL A 199 6.46 17.21 4.03
N ALA A 200 7.54 16.66 4.58
CA ALA A 200 7.93 16.87 5.96
C ALA A 200 8.17 18.36 6.27
N ARG A 201 8.94 19.04 5.41
CA ARG A 201 9.27 20.47 5.56
C ARG A 201 8.09 21.40 5.38
N VAL A 202 7.11 21.05 4.54
CA VAL A 202 5.96 21.91 4.27
C VAL A 202 4.84 21.68 5.28
N TRP A 203 4.63 20.45 5.75
CA TRP A 203 3.39 20.07 6.43
C TRP A 203 3.53 19.56 7.86
N LEU A 204 4.72 19.16 8.34
CA LEU A 204 4.86 18.54 9.67
C LEU A 204 5.17 19.52 10.81
N ASP A 205 5.41 20.80 10.52
CA ASP A 205 5.73 21.83 11.53
C ASP A 205 6.85 21.34 12.49
N GLU A 206 6.67 21.51 13.80
CA GLU A 206 7.61 21.07 14.83
C GLU A 206 7.79 19.54 14.90
N PHE A 207 6.85 18.76 14.34
CA PHE A 207 6.89 17.29 14.36
C PHE A 207 7.84 16.70 13.33
N ILE A 208 8.43 17.54 12.46
CA ILE A 208 9.46 17.14 11.52
C ILE A 208 10.67 16.46 12.20
N GLU A 209 10.98 16.84 13.45
CA GLU A 209 12.07 16.24 14.20
C GLU A 209 11.85 14.73 14.45
N HIS A 210 10.60 14.28 14.60
CA HIS A 210 10.30 12.84 14.72
C HIS A 210 10.58 12.09 13.41
N PHE A 211 10.28 12.71 12.26
CA PHE A 211 10.62 12.14 10.97
C PHE A 211 12.14 11.99 10.84
N TYR A 212 12.90 13.03 11.16
CA TYR A 212 14.36 13.00 11.10
C TYR A 212 15.01 12.07 12.14
N ALA A 213 14.44 11.92 13.33
CA ALA A 213 14.93 10.96 14.32
C ALA A 213 14.89 9.51 13.80
N THR A 214 13.92 9.18 12.95
CA THR A 214 13.83 7.84 12.33
C THR A 214 14.67 7.70 11.06
N ARG A 215 15.04 8.82 10.43
CA ARG A 215 15.79 8.88 9.17
C ARG A 215 16.80 10.02 9.22
N SER A 216 17.87 9.86 10.01
CA SER A 216 18.84 10.92 10.25
C SER A 216 19.47 11.50 8.98
N PHE A 217 19.74 10.66 7.97
CA PHE A 217 20.25 11.07 6.65
C PHE A 217 19.32 12.07 5.93
N ALA A 218 18.02 12.04 6.21
CA ALA A 218 17.07 12.97 5.58
C ALA A 218 17.29 14.43 5.99
N LYS A 219 17.97 14.71 7.12
CA LYS A 219 18.33 16.09 7.50
C LYS A 219 19.28 16.76 6.49
N GLN A 220 20.13 15.97 5.84
CA GLN A 220 21.14 16.45 4.89
C GLN A 220 20.53 16.73 3.51
N LEU A 221 19.33 16.22 3.24
CA LEU A 221 18.65 16.42 1.97
C LEU A 221 17.97 17.78 1.94
N THR A 222 18.29 18.59 0.94
CA THR A 222 17.68 19.90 0.73
C THR A 222 16.90 19.90 -0.58
N PRO A 223 15.58 19.64 -0.54
CA PRO A 223 14.77 19.73 -1.73
C PRO A 223 14.61 21.20 -2.17
N HIS A 224 14.72 21.45 -3.48
CA HIS A 224 14.56 22.77 -4.07
C HIS A 224 13.08 23.11 -4.29
N GLY A 225 12.70 24.39 -4.24
CA GLY A 225 11.35 24.80 -4.66
C GLY A 225 10.22 24.47 -3.69
N LEU A 226 10.46 24.64 -2.39
CA LEU A 226 9.40 24.54 -1.38
C LEU A 226 8.60 25.86 -1.23
N THR A 227 9.17 26.98 -1.68
CA THR A 227 8.60 28.33 -1.49
C THR A 227 7.16 28.44 -1.99
N GLU A 228 6.85 27.88 -3.16
CA GLU A 228 5.49 27.89 -3.72
C GLU A 228 4.51 27.11 -2.84
N ARG A 229 4.93 25.97 -2.29
CA ARG A 229 4.09 25.12 -1.43
C ARG A 229 3.87 25.73 -0.05
N VAL A 230 4.88 26.41 0.50
CA VAL A 230 4.74 27.18 1.75
C VAL A 230 3.79 28.38 1.55
N LYS A 231 3.98 29.17 0.49
CA LYS A 231 3.08 30.30 0.15
C LYS A 231 1.64 29.84 -0.09
N LEU A 232 1.45 28.70 -0.74
CA LEU A 232 0.12 28.12 -0.94
C LEU A 232 -0.53 27.79 0.41
N ARG A 233 0.21 27.14 1.32
CA ARG A 233 -0.27 26.81 2.67
C ARG A 233 -0.68 28.06 3.46
N GLU A 234 0.09 29.14 3.35
CA GLU A 234 -0.23 30.44 3.96
C GLU A 234 -1.47 31.08 3.33
N THR A 235 -1.56 31.07 2.00
CA THR A 235 -2.66 31.65 1.22
C THR A 235 -3.99 30.98 1.54
N LEU A 236 -3.99 29.65 1.62
CA LEU A 236 -5.16 28.84 1.98
C LEU A 236 -5.46 28.88 3.50
N LYS A 237 -4.65 29.59 4.29
CA LYS A 237 -4.78 29.71 5.76
C LYS A 237 -4.91 28.35 6.44
N CYS A 238 -4.10 27.39 6.01
CA CYS A 238 -4.17 26.02 6.50
C CYS A 238 -3.79 25.94 7.98
N LYS A 239 -4.41 25.00 8.67
CA LYS A 239 -4.17 24.71 10.09
C LYS A 239 -2.79 24.06 10.30
N SER A 240 -2.36 23.98 11.56
CA SER A 240 -1.09 23.36 11.93
C SER A 240 -1.18 21.84 11.95
N PHE A 241 -0.04 21.16 11.85
CA PHE A 241 0.05 19.71 11.98
C PHE A 241 -0.36 19.25 13.38
N LYS A 242 -0.11 20.08 14.40
CA LYS A 242 -0.66 19.87 15.75
C LYS A 242 -2.19 19.80 15.75
N TRP A 243 -2.86 20.67 14.99
CA TRP A 243 -4.31 20.59 14.84
C TRP A 243 -4.73 19.30 14.14
N TYR A 244 -4.01 18.89 13.08
CA TYR A 244 -4.27 17.64 12.36
C TYR A 244 -4.19 16.43 13.30
N LEU A 245 -3.12 16.33 14.09
CA LEU A 245 -2.96 15.26 15.08
C LEU A 245 -4.06 15.29 16.13
N ASN A 246 -4.51 16.46 16.59
CA ASN A 246 -5.53 16.54 17.63
C ASN A 246 -6.97 16.30 17.14
N LYS A 247 -7.25 16.56 15.86
CA LYS A 247 -8.63 16.58 15.32
C LYS A 247 -8.90 15.52 14.27
N VAL A 248 -7.91 15.18 13.46
CA VAL A 248 -8.05 14.25 12.33
C VAL A 248 -7.48 12.89 12.68
N TYR A 249 -6.32 12.84 13.37
CA TYR A 249 -5.68 11.57 13.73
C TYR A 249 -5.19 11.51 15.20
N PRO A 250 -6.09 11.71 16.18
CA PRO A 250 -5.73 11.71 17.60
C PRO A 250 -5.24 10.36 18.13
N GLU A 251 -5.51 9.27 17.42
CA GLU A 251 -5.09 7.91 17.78
C GLU A 251 -3.61 7.65 17.43
N LEU A 252 -2.96 8.53 16.67
CA LEU A 252 -1.55 8.37 16.31
C LEU A 252 -0.65 8.63 17.54
N PRO A 253 0.09 7.64 18.05
CA PRO A 253 0.94 7.84 19.21
C PRO A 253 2.17 8.68 18.85
N ILE A 254 2.34 9.82 19.52
CA ILE A 254 3.50 10.70 19.33
C ILE A 254 4.61 10.32 20.32
N PRO A 255 5.83 9.98 19.85
CA PRO A 255 6.93 9.64 20.75
C PRO A 255 7.25 10.76 21.75
N GLY A 256 7.19 10.46 23.04
CA GLY A 256 7.56 11.41 24.11
C GLY A 256 6.43 12.27 24.66
N VAL A 257 5.23 12.26 24.06
CA VAL A 257 4.05 12.98 24.57
C VAL A 257 3.13 11.99 25.30
N ARG A 258 2.88 12.22 26.61
CA ARG A 258 1.84 11.50 27.37
C ARG A 258 0.48 12.17 27.08
N THR A 259 -0.31 11.62 26.17
CA THR A 259 -1.69 12.08 25.94
C THR A 259 -2.61 11.52 27.03
N SER A 260 -3.32 12.39 27.74
CA SER A 260 -4.29 12.05 28.79
C SER A 260 -5.72 11.82 28.26
N ARG A 261 -5.93 11.95 26.94
CA ARG A 261 -7.22 11.70 26.29
C ARG A 261 -7.16 10.38 25.57
N ILE A 262 -7.90 9.42 26.11
CA ILE A 262 -7.99 8.04 25.66
C ILE A 262 -6.59 7.49 25.44
N GLN A 263 -5.97 7.03 26.53
CA GLN A 263 -5.21 5.80 26.40
C GLN A 263 -6.19 4.77 25.80
N TYR A 264 -6.29 4.73 24.48
CA TYR A 264 -6.09 3.43 23.88
C TYR A 264 -4.70 3.11 24.37
N SER A 265 -4.63 2.35 25.46
CA SER A 265 -3.54 1.43 25.66
C SER A 265 -3.15 1.03 24.25
N ARG A 266 -1.90 1.31 23.83
CA ARG A 266 -1.40 0.64 22.64
C ARG A 266 -1.90 -0.79 22.79
N PRO A 267 -2.56 -1.40 21.79
CA PRO A 267 -3.10 -2.72 22.00
C PRO A 267 -2.00 -3.75 22.37
N ASP A 268 -0.73 -3.35 22.45
CA ASP A 268 0.34 -3.94 23.26
C ASP A 268 -0.01 -4.22 24.75
N ASP A 269 -0.87 -3.47 25.45
CA ASP A 269 -1.16 -3.73 26.88
C ASP A 269 -2.24 -4.81 27.11
N HIS A 270 -2.84 -5.31 26.03
CA HIS A 270 -3.67 -6.52 26.04
C HIS A 270 -3.18 -7.55 25.01
N THR A 271 -1.91 -7.50 24.61
CA THR A 271 -1.31 -8.64 23.91
C THR A 271 -1.12 -9.77 24.91
N VAL A 272 -2.04 -10.73 24.87
CA VAL A 272 -1.90 -11.95 25.65
C VAL A 272 -0.92 -12.84 24.92
N GLU A 273 0.22 -13.11 25.56
CA GLU A 273 1.17 -14.12 25.08
C GLU A 273 0.49 -15.49 25.19
N LEU A 274 0.22 -16.10 24.05
CA LEU A 274 -0.45 -17.41 23.94
C LEU A 274 0.56 -18.56 24.01
N ALA A 275 1.80 -18.31 23.58
CA ALA A 275 2.91 -19.24 23.70
C ALA A 275 4.24 -18.50 23.73
N ARG A 276 5.23 -19.13 24.36
CA ARG A 276 6.62 -18.71 24.38
C ARG A 276 7.51 -19.93 24.43
N GLY A 277 8.65 -19.87 23.75
CA GLY A 277 9.62 -20.95 23.74
C GLY A 277 10.40 -21.00 22.44
N LYS A 278 11.13 -22.09 22.26
CA LYS A 278 11.80 -22.37 20.99
C LYS A 278 10.76 -22.74 19.95
N LEU A 279 10.75 -22.02 18.83
CA LEU A 279 9.84 -22.32 17.72
C LEU A 279 10.49 -23.38 16.84
N SER A 280 10.11 -24.64 17.07
CA SER A 280 10.73 -25.82 16.46
C SER A 280 9.83 -26.51 15.45
N VAL A 281 10.43 -27.18 14.47
CA VAL A 281 9.71 -28.06 13.55
C VAL A 281 9.36 -29.36 14.27
N ALA A 282 8.10 -29.76 14.24
CA ALA A 282 7.62 -30.96 14.92
C ALA A 282 8.28 -32.21 14.34
N GLY A 283 8.95 -32.99 15.20
CA GLY A 283 9.63 -34.22 14.82
C GLY A 283 11.07 -34.04 14.31
N LEU A 284 11.57 -32.80 14.22
CA LEU A 284 12.95 -32.49 13.85
C LEU A 284 13.64 -31.64 14.92
N ASN A 285 14.95 -31.80 15.10
CA ASN A 285 15.74 -30.96 16.01
C ASN A 285 16.08 -29.59 15.38
N ILE A 286 15.12 -28.92 14.75
CA ILE A 286 15.33 -27.68 13.99
C ILE A 286 14.49 -26.56 14.59
N CYS A 287 15.14 -25.45 14.90
CA CYS A 287 14.56 -24.25 15.50
C CYS A 287 14.76 -23.03 14.60
N LEU A 288 13.82 -22.08 14.68
CA LEU A 288 13.96 -20.79 14.02
C LEU A 288 14.80 -19.84 14.87
N ARG A 289 15.78 -19.20 14.23
CA ARG A 289 16.65 -18.20 14.86
C ARG A 289 16.25 -16.79 14.44
N GLY A 290 15.99 -15.96 15.43
CA GLY A 290 15.75 -14.53 15.27
C GLY A 290 17.06 -13.74 15.22
N ASP A 291 16.96 -12.52 14.68
CA ASP A 291 18.05 -11.56 14.63
C ASP A 291 17.50 -10.18 15.01
N ARG A 292 18.27 -9.42 15.78
CA ARG A 292 17.92 -8.05 16.19
C ARG A 292 18.09 -7.05 15.06
N LYS A 293 18.84 -7.40 14.00
CA LYS A 293 19.00 -6.57 12.81
C LYS A 293 17.75 -6.65 11.94
N LYS A 294 17.13 -5.50 11.71
CA LYS A 294 15.96 -5.37 10.82
C LYS A 294 16.32 -5.83 9.40
N GLY A 295 15.45 -6.68 8.85
CA GLY A 295 15.56 -7.19 7.49
C GLY A 295 16.42 -8.45 7.37
N SER A 296 16.98 -8.96 8.47
CA SER A 296 17.71 -10.22 8.46
C SER A 296 16.81 -11.37 8.03
N PRO A 297 17.28 -12.24 7.11
CA PRO A 297 16.52 -13.40 6.68
C PRO A 297 16.27 -14.34 7.86
N LEU A 298 15.14 -15.04 7.85
CA LEU A 298 14.84 -16.04 8.86
C LEU A 298 15.70 -17.29 8.59
N VAL A 299 16.49 -17.70 9.59
CA VAL A 299 17.38 -18.85 9.48
C VAL A 299 16.88 -19.97 10.38
N ALA A 300 16.90 -21.20 9.88
CA ALA A 300 16.66 -22.39 10.69
C ALA A 300 17.99 -23.05 11.06
N VAL A 301 18.11 -23.47 12.31
CA VAL A 301 19.31 -24.09 12.88
C VAL A 301 18.94 -25.27 13.75
N GLU A 302 19.92 -26.09 14.10
CA GLU A 302 19.68 -27.11 15.13
C GLU A 302 19.32 -26.47 16.46
N CYS A 303 18.31 -27.02 17.14
CA CYS A 303 17.90 -26.50 18.44
C CYS A 303 19.00 -26.74 19.47
N THR A 304 19.36 -25.70 20.22
CA THR A 304 20.29 -25.77 21.35
C THR A 304 19.63 -25.22 22.61
N ASP A 305 20.15 -25.55 23.79
CA ASP A 305 19.52 -25.21 25.08
C ASP A 305 19.87 -23.83 25.63
N LYS A 306 20.77 -23.07 25.00
CA LYS A 306 21.38 -21.88 25.61
C LYS A 306 21.50 -20.66 24.70
N THR A 307 20.54 -20.40 23.81
CA THR A 307 20.61 -19.18 22.99
C THR A 307 19.29 -18.38 23.00
N PRO A 308 19.31 -17.12 23.51
CA PRO A 308 18.15 -16.24 23.50
C PRO A 308 17.61 -15.93 22.10
N ASP A 309 18.44 -16.15 21.07
CA ASP A 309 18.10 -15.93 19.67
C ASP A 309 17.11 -16.98 19.11
N LEU A 310 16.85 -18.08 19.82
CA LEU A 310 15.88 -19.12 19.44
C LEU A 310 14.52 -18.97 20.13
N ILE A 311 14.39 -18.05 21.07
CA ILE A 311 13.15 -17.85 21.83
C ILE A 311 12.23 -16.90 21.07
N TRP A 312 11.03 -17.38 20.80
CA TRP A 312 9.96 -16.61 20.19
C TRP A 312 8.74 -16.61 21.10
N SER A 313 7.83 -15.67 20.87
CA SER A 313 6.50 -15.71 21.44
C SER A 313 5.42 -15.45 20.42
N PHE A 314 4.22 -15.96 20.69
CA PHE A 314 3.04 -15.77 19.86
C PHE A 314 1.95 -15.10 20.67
N ASN A 315 1.30 -14.07 20.13
CA ASN A 315 0.25 -13.33 20.82
C ASN A 315 -1.14 -13.51 20.18
N ASN A 316 -2.18 -13.07 20.89
CA ASN A 316 -3.56 -13.02 20.39
C ASN A 316 -3.76 -12.16 19.13
N GLN A 317 -2.82 -11.24 18.83
CA GLN A 317 -2.76 -10.47 17.59
C GLN A 317 -2.05 -11.20 16.44
N GLY A 318 -1.67 -12.46 16.65
CA GLY A 318 -1.11 -13.30 15.60
C GLY A 318 0.31 -12.90 15.20
N GLU A 319 1.01 -12.14 16.04
CA GLU A 319 2.41 -11.84 15.83
C GLU A 319 3.28 -12.97 16.38
N ILE A 320 4.31 -13.35 15.62
CA ILE A 320 5.39 -14.19 16.11
C ILE A 320 6.57 -13.27 16.42
N ARG A 321 6.79 -12.99 17.71
CA ARG A 321 7.75 -12.00 18.22
C ARG A 321 9.06 -12.66 18.62
N PHE A 322 10.16 -12.11 18.15
CA PHE A 322 11.49 -12.47 18.61
C PHE A 322 11.91 -11.62 19.83
N ASP A 323 11.57 -10.34 19.80
CA ASP A 323 11.87 -9.37 20.85
C ASP A 323 10.71 -8.36 20.95
N LYS A 324 10.75 -7.45 21.93
CA LYS A 324 9.73 -6.41 22.15
C LYS A 324 9.39 -5.61 20.89
N ARG A 325 10.32 -5.47 19.94
CA ARG A 325 10.12 -4.70 18.71
C ARG A 325 10.39 -5.49 17.44
N MET A 326 10.72 -6.78 17.53
CA MET A 326 11.13 -7.58 16.38
C MET A 326 10.15 -8.74 16.17
N CYS A 327 9.59 -8.83 14.97
CA CYS A 327 8.54 -9.78 14.60
C CYS A 327 8.88 -10.48 13.29
N LEU A 328 8.35 -11.69 13.12
CA LEU A 328 8.45 -12.44 11.88
C LEU A 328 7.55 -11.82 10.80
N ASP A 329 8.12 -11.55 9.64
CA ASP A 329 7.47 -10.98 8.45
C ASP A 329 7.42 -12.01 7.33
N GLY A 330 6.21 -12.25 6.82
CA GLY A 330 5.92 -13.26 5.81
C GLY A 330 6.16 -12.76 4.39
N SER A 331 7.33 -12.25 4.06
CA SER A 331 7.68 -12.07 2.64
C SER A 331 8.03 -13.39 1.95
N VAL A 332 8.17 -13.38 0.62
CA VAL A 332 8.59 -14.55 -0.19
C VAL A 332 9.79 -15.29 0.43
N LEU A 333 10.76 -14.53 0.95
CA LEU A 333 11.77 -15.00 1.89
C LEU A 333 11.41 -14.42 3.27
N PRO A 334 10.96 -15.24 4.23
CA PRO A 334 10.68 -14.80 5.59
C PRO A 334 11.87 -14.09 6.24
N ARG A 335 11.59 -13.06 7.02
CA ARG A 335 12.62 -12.20 7.64
C ARG A 335 12.14 -11.61 8.95
N VAL A 336 13.06 -11.05 9.72
CA VAL A 336 12.75 -10.36 10.98
C VAL A 336 12.62 -8.86 10.73
N MET A 337 11.47 -8.29 11.06
CA MET A 337 11.13 -6.87 10.86
C MET A 337 10.67 -6.21 12.15
N LYS A 338 10.46 -4.89 12.14
CA LYS A 338 9.83 -4.22 13.27
C LYS A 338 8.37 -4.65 13.38
N CYS A 339 7.92 -4.96 14.59
CA CYS A 339 6.52 -5.32 14.86
C CYS A 339 5.56 -4.20 14.40
N ASP A 340 4.47 -4.57 13.72
CA ASP A 340 3.46 -3.65 13.20
C ASP A 340 2.05 -3.84 13.79
N GLY A 341 1.93 -4.67 14.83
CA GLY A 341 0.67 -5.02 15.50
C GLY A 341 -0.07 -6.14 14.78
N GLY A 342 0.66 -7.08 14.17
CA GLY A 342 0.11 -8.24 13.48
C GLY A 342 -0.71 -7.87 12.25
N ARG A 343 -0.28 -6.87 11.47
CA ARG A 343 -0.98 -6.47 10.24
C ARG A 343 -0.31 -7.08 9.02
N GLY A 344 -1.09 -7.29 7.96
CA GLY A 344 -0.58 -7.74 6.67
C GLY A 344 0.35 -8.94 6.78
N LEU A 345 1.61 -8.74 6.38
CA LEU A 345 2.63 -9.79 6.32
C LEU A 345 3.08 -10.31 7.71
N GLN A 346 2.78 -9.61 8.81
CA GLN A 346 3.11 -10.09 10.16
C GLN A 346 1.93 -10.75 10.88
N ARG A 347 0.81 -10.96 10.16
CA ARG A 347 -0.36 -11.68 10.70
C ARG A 347 -0.23 -13.18 10.44
N TRP A 348 0.07 -13.91 11.49
CA TRP A 348 0.21 -15.37 11.50
C TRP A 348 -0.95 -16.04 12.25
N SER A 349 -1.25 -17.27 11.86
CA SER A 349 -2.24 -18.11 12.52
C SER A 349 -1.80 -19.57 12.49
N PHE A 350 -2.17 -20.33 13.52
CA PHE A 350 -2.01 -21.79 13.50
C PHE A 350 -3.28 -22.40 12.92
N LEU A 351 -3.16 -23.22 11.86
CA LEU A 351 -4.31 -23.85 11.19
C LEU A 351 -5.06 -24.89 12.07
N LYS A 352 -4.65 -25.07 13.33
CA LYS A 352 -5.40 -25.75 14.39
C LYS A 352 -5.51 -24.84 15.62
N GLN A 353 -6.51 -23.96 15.63
CA GLN A 353 -6.65 -22.85 16.60
C GLN A 353 -6.61 -23.23 18.09
N LYS A 354 -6.88 -24.49 18.46
CA LYS A 354 -6.90 -24.93 19.87
C LYS A 354 -5.53 -25.37 20.42
N GLN A 355 -4.49 -25.42 19.59
CA GLN A 355 -3.13 -25.72 20.04
C GLN A 355 -2.15 -24.81 19.32
N VAL A 356 -1.18 -24.24 20.05
CA VAL A 356 -0.09 -23.39 19.50
C VAL A 356 0.97 -24.27 18.81
N SER A 357 0.48 -25.24 18.03
CA SER A 357 1.18 -26.28 17.32
C SER A 357 0.44 -26.58 16.02
N GLY A 358 1.18 -26.89 14.96
CA GLY A 358 0.61 -27.11 13.63
C GLY A 358 1.23 -26.23 12.57
N LYS A 359 0.52 -26.08 11.46
CA LYS A 359 0.96 -25.26 10.33
C LYS A 359 0.80 -23.78 10.65
N ILE A 360 1.89 -23.03 10.54
CA ILE A 360 1.92 -21.58 10.69
C ILE A 360 1.56 -20.95 9.34
N TYR A 361 0.37 -20.39 9.26
CA TYR A 361 -0.20 -19.79 8.05
C TYR A 361 -0.11 -18.26 8.11
N ASN A 362 0.41 -17.67 7.03
CA ASN A 362 0.41 -16.23 6.85
C ASN A 362 -0.86 -15.79 6.11
N ILE A 363 -1.70 -14.98 6.77
CA ILE A 363 -3.01 -14.61 6.23
C ILE A 363 -2.88 -13.73 4.98
N ALA A 364 -1.90 -12.82 4.93
CA ALA A 364 -1.76 -11.89 3.81
C ALA A 364 -1.18 -12.54 2.55
N VAL A 365 -0.30 -13.53 2.71
CA VAL A 365 0.35 -14.21 1.57
C VAL A 365 -0.48 -15.40 1.09
N GLY A 366 -1.25 -16.03 1.98
CA GLY A 366 -1.99 -17.25 1.66
C GLY A 366 -1.12 -18.50 1.63
N LEU A 367 0.02 -18.51 2.33
CA LEU A 367 0.99 -19.61 2.36
C LEU A 367 1.39 -19.97 3.79
N CYS A 368 1.91 -21.18 3.96
CA CYS A 368 2.43 -21.69 5.22
C CYS A 368 3.95 -21.57 5.31
N LEU A 369 4.46 -21.33 6.52
CA LEU A 369 5.88 -21.46 6.80
C LEU A 369 6.33 -22.91 6.59
N SER A 370 7.49 -23.08 5.98
CA SER A 370 8.09 -24.37 5.66
C SER A 370 9.59 -24.27 5.80
N ILE A 371 10.22 -25.36 6.23
CA ILE A 371 11.67 -25.51 6.14
C ILE A 371 12.03 -26.26 4.85
N ASN A 372 13.02 -25.75 4.13
CA ASN A 372 13.65 -26.44 3.02
C ASN A 372 15.07 -26.85 3.44
N GLN A 373 15.42 -28.12 3.28
CA GLN A 373 16.78 -28.59 3.55
C GLN A 373 17.54 -28.65 2.23
N THR A 374 18.66 -27.93 2.17
CA THR A 374 19.58 -27.95 1.02
C THR A 374 20.94 -28.42 1.53
N GLY A 375 21.21 -29.73 1.46
CA GLY A 375 22.42 -30.31 2.06
C GLY A 375 22.41 -30.22 3.59
N LYS A 376 23.36 -29.46 4.18
CA LYS A 376 23.45 -29.21 5.63
C LYS A 376 22.77 -27.91 6.08
N THR A 377 22.24 -27.10 5.17
CA THR A 377 21.58 -25.82 5.51
C THR A 377 20.06 -25.95 5.50
N PHE A 378 19.41 -25.23 6.41
CA PHE A 378 17.96 -25.18 6.55
C PHE A 378 17.45 -23.77 6.29
N ASP A 379 16.68 -23.61 5.22
CA ASP A 379 16.13 -22.32 4.81
C ASP A 379 14.64 -22.26 5.13
N ALA A 380 14.22 -21.17 5.78
CA ALA A 380 12.80 -20.90 6.00
C ALA A 380 12.19 -20.26 4.75
N VAL A 381 11.08 -20.81 4.27
CA VAL A 381 10.37 -20.37 3.06
C VAL A 381 8.86 -20.42 3.26
N LEU A 382 8.10 -19.74 2.40
CA LEU A 382 6.63 -19.87 2.36
C LEU A 382 6.22 -20.78 1.21
N LYS A 383 5.39 -21.80 1.50
CA LYS A 383 4.89 -22.79 0.54
C LYS A 383 3.40 -23.06 0.75
N ILE A 384 2.78 -23.76 -0.20
CA ILE A 384 1.40 -24.25 -0.09
C ILE A 384 1.29 -25.12 1.17
N CYS A 385 0.17 -25.04 1.87
CA CYS A 385 -0.04 -25.69 3.17
C CYS A 385 -0.32 -27.21 3.05
N ASP A 386 0.54 -27.97 2.38
CA ASP A 386 0.32 -29.39 2.03
C ASP A 386 1.28 -30.36 2.74
N HIS A 387 2.53 -29.97 3.02
CA HIS A 387 3.56 -30.87 3.56
C HIS A 387 3.62 -30.94 5.10
N PRO A 388 3.16 -32.03 5.76
CA PRO A 388 3.08 -32.08 7.22
C PRO A 388 4.44 -32.17 7.94
N SER A 389 5.47 -32.81 7.37
CA SER A 389 6.75 -33.04 8.08
C SER A 389 7.62 -31.79 8.25
N VAL A 390 7.57 -30.84 7.30
CA VAL A 390 8.42 -29.63 7.29
C VAL A 390 7.66 -28.33 7.51
N GLN A 391 6.33 -28.40 7.68
CA GLN A 391 5.46 -27.24 7.94
C GLN A 391 4.76 -27.30 9.28
N THR A 392 4.91 -28.38 10.04
CA THR A 392 4.33 -28.47 11.38
C THR A 392 5.32 -27.89 12.38
N PHE A 393 4.95 -26.80 13.05
CA PHE A 393 5.76 -26.15 14.07
C PHE A 393 5.12 -26.29 15.45
N LYS A 394 5.93 -26.16 16.50
CA LYS A 394 5.47 -26.09 17.88
C LYS A 394 6.36 -25.14 18.69
N PHE A 395 5.79 -24.50 19.69
CA PHE A 395 6.57 -23.88 20.75
C PHE A 395 6.97 -24.98 21.75
N SER A 396 8.27 -25.17 21.93
CA SER A 396 8.85 -26.05 22.96
C SER A 396 9.49 -25.22 24.06
N ASN A 397 9.29 -25.62 25.32
CA ASN A 397 9.95 -25.00 26.47
C ASN A 397 11.45 -25.27 26.49
#